data_AF-A0A5C0SFH9-F1
#
_entry.id   AF-A0A5C0SFH9-F1
#
_cell.length_a   1.000
_cell.length_b   1.000
_cell.length_c   1.000
_cell.angle_alpha   90.00
_cell.angle_beta   90.00
_cell.angle_gamma   90.00
#
_symmetry.space_group_name_H-M   'P 1'
#
loop_
_entity.id
_entity.type
_entity.pdbx_description
1 polymer ?
#
loop_
_entity_poly.entity_id
_entity_poly.type
_entity_poly.pdbx_seq_one_letter_code
_entity_poly.pdbx_strand_id
1 'polypeptide(L)'
;MNLDDLKDVIKQTIEKSLLKQNKVTLTIEECAKFTGIGRDKLRELAHSKNSDFPCFKVGTKFLVNKEMLMVWLEKITKEGRVL
;
A
#
# COMPACT_ATOMS: atom_id res chain seq x y z
N MET A 1 -13.05 3.50 33.95
CA MET A 1 -13.46 3.29 32.56
C MET A 1 -14.75 2.48 32.61
N ASN A 2 -15.84 3.09 32.17
CA ASN A 2 -17.19 2.53 32.18
C ASN A 2 -17.37 1.58 30.97
N LEU A 3 -18.29 0.63 31.06
CA LEU A 3 -18.63 -0.31 29.99
C LEU A 3 -18.99 0.39 28.66
N ASP A 4 -19.61 1.57 28.72
CA ASP A 4 -19.95 2.38 27.54
C ASP A 4 -18.69 3.00 26.92
N ASP A 5 -17.75 3.50 27.73
CA ASP A 5 -16.45 3.99 27.24
C ASP A 5 -15.69 2.88 26.48
N LEU A 6 -15.76 1.63 26.99
CA LEU A 6 -15.12 0.48 26.36
C LEU A 6 -15.74 0.14 25.00
N LYS A 7 -17.08 0.16 24.92
CA LYS A 7 -17.79 -0.07 23.65
C LYS A 7 -17.44 0.98 22.61
N ASP A 8 -17.34 2.24 23.01
CA ASP A 8 -16.99 3.33 22.12
C ASP A 8 -15.56 3.22 21.59
N VAL A 9 -14.59 2.88 22.46
CA VAL A 9 -13.19 2.64 22.03
C VAL A 9 -13.10 1.49 21.03
N ILE A 10 -13.82 0.39 21.27
CA ILE A 10 -13.85 -0.77 20.36
C ILE A 10 -14.47 -0.36 19.03
N LYS A 11 -15.62 0.31 19.04
CA LYS A 11 -16.32 0.76 17.84
C LYS A 11 -15.43 1.68 16.98
N GLN A 12 -14.80 2.67 17.60
CA GLN A 12 -13.88 3.60 16.93
C GLN A 12 -12.68 2.88 16.32
N THR A 13 -12.15 1.85 17.00
CA THR A 13 -11.00 1.09 16.52
C THR A 13 -11.37 0.23 15.30
N ILE A 14 -12.52 -0.45 15.36
CA ILE A 14 -13.04 -1.26 14.25
C ILE A 14 -13.30 -0.36 13.03
N GLU A 15 -13.98 0.77 13.22
CA GLU A 15 -14.32 1.70 12.14
C GLU A 15 -13.07 2.27 11.45
N LYS A 16 -12.06 2.68 12.23
CA LYS A 16 -10.77 3.13 11.68
C LYS A 16 -10.05 2.03 10.90
N SER A 17 -10.15 0.77 11.33
CA SER A 17 -9.55 -0.38 10.65
C SER A 17 -10.23 -0.65 9.30
N LEU A 18 -11.56 -0.66 9.27
CA LEU A 18 -12.37 -0.87 8.06
C LEU A 18 -12.10 0.22 7.01
N LEU A 19 -12.07 1.49 7.42
CA LEU A 19 -11.73 2.62 6.53
C LEU A 19 -10.32 2.47 5.94
N LYS A 20 -9.37 1.93 6.70
CA LYS A 20 -8.00 1.68 6.22
C LYS A 20 -7.94 0.56 5.18
N GLN A 21 -8.75 -0.49 5.33
CA GLN A 21 -8.79 -1.61 4.37
C GLN A 21 -9.37 -1.19 3.01
N ASN A 22 -10.32 -0.26 3.01
CA ASN A 22 -10.97 0.25 1.79
C ASN A 22 -10.12 1.24 1.00
N LYS A 23 -8.92 1.60 1.48
CA LYS A 23 -8.00 2.42 0.70
C LYS A 23 -7.55 1.67 -0.55
N VAL A 24 -7.90 2.23 -1.71
CA VAL A 24 -7.48 1.74 -3.03
C VAL A 24 -6.03 2.07 -3.38
N THR A 25 -5.41 3.01 -2.64
CA THR A 25 -4.02 3.43 -2.85
C THR A 25 -3.20 3.28 -1.58
N LEU A 26 -1.92 2.98 -1.79
CA LEU A 26 -0.91 2.81 -0.75
C LEU A 26 0.18 3.87 -0.93
N THR A 27 0.63 4.47 0.16
CA THR A 27 1.92 5.16 0.17
C THR A 27 3.06 4.14 0.00
N ILE A 28 4.27 4.60 -0.35
CA ILE A 28 5.45 3.71 -0.42
C ILE A 28 5.67 2.95 0.90
N GLU A 29 5.39 3.58 2.04
CA GLU A 29 5.55 2.93 3.35
C GLU A 29 4.48 1.86 3.59
N GLU A 30 3.22 2.13 3.24
CA GLU A 30 2.15 1.13 3.30
C GLU A 30 2.41 -0.02 2.31
N CYS A 31 2.93 0.29 1.12
CA CYS A 31 3.32 -0.70 0.11
C CYS A 31 4.45 -1.61 0.60
N ALA A 32 5.48 -1.05 1.26
CA ALA A 32 6.55 -1.83 1.86
C ALA A 32 6.02 -2.79 2.94
N LYS A 33 5.11 -2.33 3.81
CA LYS A 33 4.47 -3.16 4.84
C LYS A 33 3.56 -4.24 4.22
N PHE A 34 2.89 -3.94 3.12
CA PHE A 34 1.98 -4.84 2.44
C PHE A 34 2.71 -5.94 1.65
N THR A 35 3.77 -5.58 0.93
CA THR A 35 4.50 -6.49 0.03
C THR A 35 5.73 -7.15 0.65
N GLY A 36 6.28 -6.57 1.72
CA GLY A 36 7.57 -6.96 2.29
C GLY A 36 8.79 -6.46 1.50
N ILE A 37 8.60 -5.74 0.39
CA ILE A 37 9.71 -5.19 -0.41
C ILE A 37 10.33 -3.97 0.30
N GLY A 38 11.66 -3.86 0.26
CA GLY A 38 12.39 -2.75 0.84
C GLY A 38 11.95 -1.39 0.29
N ARG A 39 11.82 -0.40 1.18
CA ARG A 39 11.35 0.95 0.84
C ARG A 39 12.18 1.62 -0.26
N ASP A 40 13.49 1.45 -0.24
CA ASP A 40 14.38 2.12 -1.19
C ASP A 40 14.22 1.52 -2.59
N LYS A 41 14.04 0.21 -2.70
CA LYS A 41 13.72 -0.46 -3.96
C LYS A 41 12.36 0.00 -4.50
N LEU A 42 11.34 0.11 -3.65
CA LEU A 42 10.03 0.65 -4.06
C LEU A 42 10.12 2.11 -4.54
N ARG A 43 10.96 2.94 -3.91
CA ARG A 43 11.20 4.31 -4.38
C ARG A 43 11.90 4.31 -5.74
N GLU A 44 12.93 3.49 -5.91
CA GLU A 44 13.63 3.33 -7.18
C GLU A 44 12.67 2.95 -8.30
N LEU A 45 11.82 1.94 -8.07
CA LEU A 45 10.78 1.50 -9.00
C LEU A 45 9.76 2.61 -9.32
N ALA A 46 9.38 3.42 -8.33
CA ALA A 46 8.44 4.52 -8.51
C ALA A 46 9.04 5.72 -9.26
N HIS A 47 10.36 5.93 -9.14
CA HIS A 47 11.09 7.00 -9.83
C HIS A 47 11.53 6.61 -11.24
N SER A 48 11.61 5.32 -11.54
CA SER A 48 12.01 4.82 -12.85
C SER A 48 10.96 5.14 -13.91
N LYS A 49 11.35 5.92 -14.93
CA LYS A 49 10.45 6.42 -15.99
C LYS A 49 9.90 5.32 -16.91
N ASN A 50 10.59 4.18 -17.00
CA ASN A 50 10.22 3.04 -17.84
C ASN A 50 9.77 1.83 -17.01
N SER A 51 9.41 2.05 -15.75
CA SER A 51 8.88 1.00 -14.90
C SER A 51 7.40 0.80 -15.18
N ASP A 52 6.97 -0.46 -15.31
CA ASP A 52 5.56 -0.84 -15.27
C ASP A 52 5.02 -0.94 -13.83
N PHE A 53 5.80 -0.47 -12.85
CA PHE A 53 5.39 -0.41 -11.47
C PHE A 53 4.18 0.54 -11.31
N PRO A 54 3.07 0.09 -10.71
CA PRO A 54 1.77 0.76 -10.76
C PRO A 54 1.67 1.90 -9.74
N CYS A 55 2.48 2.93 -9.95
CA CYS A 55 2.50 4.13 -9.13
C CYS A 55 2.15 5.37 -9.93
N PHE A 56 1.72 6.41 -9.22
CA PHE A 56 1.51 7.74 -9.75
C PHE A 56 1.92 8.79 -8.73
N LYS A 57 2.27 9.97 -9.23
CA LYS A 57 2.76 11.08 -8.39
C LYS A 57 1.63 12.04 -8.08
N VAL A 58 1.45 12.35 -6.79
CA VAL A 58 0.52 13.38 -6.29
C VAL A 58 1.33 14.42 -5.52
N GLY A 59 1.54 15.58 -6.14
CA GLY A 59 2.43 16.61 -5.61
C GLY A 59 3.86 16.10 -5.45
N THR A 60 4.35 15.99 -4.22
CA THR A 60 5.69 15.49 -3.89
C THR A 60 5.74 14.00 -3.56
N LYS A 61 4.59 13.33 -3.44
CA LYS A 61 4.50 11.94 -2.96
C LYS A 61 4.14 10.97 -4.09
N PHE A 62 4.61 9.73 -3.97
CA PHE A 62 4.15 8.62 -4.80
C PHE A 62 3.08 7.81 -4.07
N LEU A 63 2.02 7.50 -4.80
CA LEU A 63 0.98 6.56 -4.40
C LEU A 63 0.99 5.37 -5.35
N VAL A 64 0.70 4.20 -4.82
CA VAL A 64 0.67 2.92 -5.53
C VAL A 64 -0.77 2.43 -5.55
N ASN A 65 -1.30 2.07 -6.71
CA ASN A 65 -2.62 1.47 -6.79
C ASN A 65 -2.55 0.02 -6.30
N LYS A 66 -3.34 -0.33 -5.28
CA LYS A 66 -3.27 -1.64 -4.61
C LYS A 66 -3.67 -2.80 -5.52
N GLU A 67 -4.72 -2.64 -6.32
CA GLU A 67 -5.20 -3.69 -7.23
C GLU A 67 -4.18 -3.95 -8.34
N MET A 68 -3.69 -2.88 -8.96
CA MET A 68 -2.67 -2.98 -10.00
C MET A 68 -1.35 -3.53 -9.44
N LEU A 69 -1.01 -3.23 -8.19
CA LEU A 69 0.17 -3.80 -7.52
C LEU A 69 0.08 -5.31 -7.39
N MET A 70 -1.08 -5.86 -7.03
CA MET A 70 -1.26 -7.31 -6.95
C MET A 70 -1.09 -7.98 -8.33
N VAL A 71 -1.68 -7.38 -9.37
CA VAL A 71 -1.52 -7.85 -10.75
C VAL A 71 -0.06 -7.76 -11.21
N TRP A 72 0.63 -6.67 -10.86
CA TRP A 72 2.04 -6.48 -11.19
C TRP A 72 2.93 -7.52 -10.50
N LEU A 73 2.70 -7.81 -9.21
CA LEU A 73 3.42 -8.85 -8.47
C LEU A 73 3.25 -10.23 -9.11
N GLU A 74 2.03 -10.58 -9.52
CA GLU A 74 1.76 -11.82 -10.23
C GLU A 74 2.53 -11.88 -11.56
N LYS A 75 2.49 -10.79 -12.33
CA LYS A 75 3.20 -10.66 -13.61
C LYS A 75 4.70 -10.86 -13.46
N ILE A 76 5.37 -10.09 -12.60
CA ILE A 76 6.83 -10.15 -12.46
C ILE A 76 7.30 -11.51 -11.91
N THR A 77 6.45 -12.18 -11.11
CA THR A 77 6.72 -13.53 -10.61
C THR A 77 6.70 -14.54 -11.75
N LYS A 78 5.68 -14.48 -12.62
CA LYS A 78 5.58 -15.33 -13.81
C LYS A 78 6.72 -15.08 -14.82
N GLU A 79 7.17 -13.84 -14.94
CA GLU A 79 8.29 -13.45 -15.79
C GLU A 79 9.67 -13.82 -15.20
N GLY A 80 9.73 -14.15 -13.91
CA GLY A 80 11.01 -14.39 -13.22
C GLY A 80 11.89 -13.14 -13.15
N ARG A 81 11.29 -11.95 -13.10
CA ARG A 81 12.02 -10.67 -13.12
C ARG A 81 12.81 -10.46 -11.83
N VAL A 82 14.05 -9.99 -11.98
CA VAL A 82 14.90 -9.53 -10.87
C VAL A 82 14.74 -8.02 -10.71
N LEU A 83 14.50 -7.55 -9.48
CA LEU A 83 14.21 -6.14 -9.13
C LEU A 83 15.42 -5.40 -8.56
#